data_AF-A0A833QWJ5-F1
#
_entry.id   AF-A0A833QWJ5-F1
#
_cell.length_a   1.000
_cell.length_b   1.000
_cell.length_c   1.000
_cell.angle_alpha   90.00
_cell.angle_beta   90.00
_cell.angle_gamma   90.00
#
_symmetry.space_group_name_H-M   'P 1'
#
loop_
_entity.id
_entity.type
_entity.pdbx_description
1 polymer ?
#
loop_
_entity_poly.entity_id
_entity_poly.type
_entity_poly.pdbx_seq_one_letter_code
_entity_poly.pdbx_strand_id
1 'polypeptide(L)'
;MAHLSLLTSSSSSLLFSFSLLFFFSLTCNVEARYWQHNNCNPISSIVTEKLYNSLFLHKDDAACPAKGFYNYSSFIQATKCFPQFGNTGDMTTRKREIAAFFAQISHETTGGWATAPDGPYAWGLCFKEEKPKPSCHDVMVGRYHPTAADIAANRTAGFGLVTNIINGGLECGIPDNAQSNDRIGYYKKYAQIFGVDVGSNLDCANQQHY
;
A
#
# COMPACT_ATOMS: atom_id res chain seq x y z
N MET A 1 68.26 -16.84 17.78
CA MET A 1 67.51 -15.67 18.29
C MET A 1 66.09 -15.77 17.74
N ALA A 2 65.10 -15.89 18.63
CA ALA A 2 63.91 -15.03 18.72
C ALA A 2 63.47 -14.31 17.43
N HIS A 3 62.20 -14.21 17.02
CA HIS A 3 60.92 -14.34 17.71
C HIS A 3 59.81 -14.06 16.65
N LEU A 4 58.62 -14.69 16.80
CA LEU A 4 57.26 -14.12 16.54
C LEU A 4 56.89 -13.64 15.10
N SER A 5 55.70 -13.82 14.53
CA SER A 5 54.35 -13.98 15.10
C SER A 5 53.31 -14.26 13.98
N LEU A 6 52.27 -15.05 14.31
CA LEU A 6 50.83 -14.78 14.07
C LEU A 6 50.30 -14.87 12.60
N LEU A 7 49.19 -15.52 12.25
CA LEU A 7 47.95 -15.87 12.95
C LEU A 7 47.24 -17.06 12.29
N THR A 8 46.60 -17.86 13.13
CA THR A 8 45.43 -18.71 12.84
C THR A 8 44.17 -17.85 12.66
N SER A 9 43.27 -18.19 11.74
CA SER A 9 41.83 -18.02 12.01
C SER A 9 40.98 -19.04 11.24
N SER A 10 40.20 -19.80 12.00
CA SER A 10 39.03 -20.54 11.53
C SER A 10 37.80 -19.68 11.79
N SER A 11 36.86 -19.60 10.85
CA SER A 11 35.50 -19.18 11.20
C SER A 11 34.47 -19.68 10.21
N SER A 12 33.68 -20.62 10.69
CA SER A 12 32.39 -21.08 10.19
C SER A 12 31.36 -19.94 10.21
N SER A 13 30.73 -19.63 9.07
CA SER A 13 29.62 -18.66 9.02
C SER A 13 28.65 -18.92 7.87
N LEU A 14 28.18 -20.17 7.72
CA LEU A 14 27.14 -20.55 6.73
C LEU A 14 25.81 -21.01 7.37
N LEU A 15 25.51 -20.67 8.62
CA LEU A 15 24.29 -21.13 9.31
C LEU A 15 23.45 -20.03 9.98
N PHE A 16 23.47 -18.79 9.49
CA PHE A 16 22.68 -17.69 10.07
C PHE A 16 21.65 -17.04 9.12
N SER A 17 21.29 -17.67 8.00
CA SER A 17 20.38 -17.07 7.02
C SER A 17 19.00 -17.72 6.90
N PHE A 18 18.75 -18.90 7.48
CA PHE A 18 17.41 -19.53 7.43
C PHE A 18 16.49 -19.18 8.60
N SER A 19 17.04 -18.65 9.70
CA SER A 19 16.25 -18.30 10.90
C SER A 19 15.45 -17.01 10.73
N LEU A 20 15.95 -16.04 9.95
CA LEU A 20 15.35 -14.70 9.86
C LEU A 20 14.02 -14.67 9.07
N LEU A 21 13.84 -15.57 8.11
CA LEU A 21 12.59 -15.69 7.34
C LEU A 21 11.46 -16.34 8.15
N PHE A 22 11.79 -17.12 9.18
CA PHE A 22 10.79 -17.68 10.10
C PHE A 22 10.30 -16.65 11.13
N PHE A 23 11.12 -15.64 11.45
CA PHE A 23 10.75 -14.59 12.41
C PHE A 23 9.77 -13.55 11.85
N PHE A 24 9.80 -13.25 10.54
CA PHE A 24 8.90 -12.25 9.96
C PHE A 24 7.45 -12.73 9.82
N SER A 25 7.23 -14.04 9.63
CA SER A 25 5.90 -14.65 9.76
C SER A 25 5.42 -14.70 11.22
N LEU A 26 6.37 -14.79 12.16
CA LEU A 26 6.07 -14.86 13.58
C LEU A 26 5.71 -13.50 14.18
N THR A 27 6.24 -12.35 13.74
CA THR A 27 5.96 -11.06 14.41
C THR A 27 4.47 -10.67 14.32
N CYS A 28 3.81 -10.86 13.18
CA CYS A 28 2.37 -10.66 13.10
C CYS A 28 1.58 -11.63 14.02
N ASN A 29 2.09 -12.85 14.20
CA ASN A 29 1.47 -13.87 15.05
C ASN A 29 1.81 -13.71 16.55
N VAL A 30 2.99 -13.18 16.91
CA VAL A 30 3.46 -12.98 18.28
C VAL A 30 2.86 -11.71 18.87
N GLU A 31 2.76 -10.61 18.11
CA GLU A 31 1.96 -9.46 18.54
C GLU A 31 0.49 -9.86 18.70
N ALA A 32 -0.12 -10.54 17.73
CA ALA A 32 -1.51 -11.00 17.84
C ALA A 32 -1.75 -11.89 19.07
N ARG A 33 -0.79 -12.76 19.43
CA ARG A 33 -0.87 -13.62 20.63
C ARG A 33 -0.60 -12.87 21.94
N TYR A 34 0.26 -11.85 21.94
CA TYR A 34 0.48 -10.99 23.10
C TYR A 34 -0.74 -10.09 23.38
N TRP A 35 -1.41 -9.60 22.33
CA TRP A 35 -2.67 -8.85 22.43
C TRP A 35 -3.89 -9.71 22.77
N GLN A 36 -3.76 -11.04 22.74
CA GLN A 36 -4.83 -11.97 23.08
C GLN A 36 -5.14 -12.04 24.59
N HIS A 37 -4.29 -11.44 25.44
CA HIS A 37 -4.44 -11.49 26.90
C HIS A 37 -5.07 -10.23 27.52
N ASN A 38 -5.14 -9.12 26.77
CA ASN A 38 -5.91 -7.93 27.12
C ASN A 38 -7.25 -7.99 26.37
N ASN A 39 -8.34 -7.52 26.97
CA ASN A 39 -9.70 -7.43 26.37
C ASN A 39 -9.71 -6.59 25.06
N CYS A 40 -9.15 -7.12 23.98
CA CYS A 40 -9.25 -6.56 22.65
C CYS A 40 -10.63 -6.92 22.12
N ASN A 41 -11.51 -5.93 22.03
CA ASN A 41 -12.75 -6.11 21.31
C ASN A 41 -12.39 -6.20 19.82
N PRO A 42 -12.63 -7.34 19.15
CA PRO A 42 -12.34 -7.45 17.73
C PRO A 42 -13.18 -6.41 16.99
N ILE A 43 -12.64 -5.79 15.94
CA ILE A 43 -13.37 -4.77 15.18
C ILE A 43 -14.74 -5.26 14.67
N SER A 44 -14.91 -6.58 14.54
CA SER A 44 -16.19 -7.23 14.21
C SER A 44 -17.31 -6.96 15.22
N SER A 45 -17.01 -6.53 16.46
CA SER A 45 -18.01 -6.09 17.43
C SER A 45 -18.56 -4.69 17.14
N ILE A 46 -17.85 -3.88 16.36
CA ILE A 46 -18.27 -2.52 15.93
C ILE A 46 -18.80 -2.57 14.50
N VAL A 47 -18.08 -3.24 13.61
CA VAL A 47 -18.43 -3.40 12.19
C VAL A 47 -18.80 -4.84 11.93
N THR A 48 -20.10 -5.14 12.04
CA THR A 48 -20.63 -6.45 11.64
C THR A 48 -20.60 -6.60 10.12
N GLU A 49 -20.64 -7.82 9.61
CA GLU A 49 -20.74 -8.07 8.16
C GLU A 49 -21.95 -7.37 7.54
N LYS A 50 -23.09 -7.39 8.23
CA LYS A 50 -24.30 -6.66 7.81
C LYS A 50 -24.04 -5.16 7.69
N LEU A 51 -23.38 -4.56 8.68
CA LEU A 51 -23.04 -3.14 8.64
C LEU A 51 -22.07 -2.85 7.49
N TYR A 52 -21.01 -3.66 7.33
CA TYR A 52 -20.05 -3.54 6.23
C TYR A 52 -20.74 -3.55 4.86
N ASN A 53 -21.61 -4.53 4.61
CA ASN A 53 -22.35 -4.64 3.36
C ASN A 53 -23.35 -3.49 3.16
N SER A 54 -23.92 -2.93 4.25
CA SER A 54 -24.79 -1.75 4.14
C SER A 54 -24.04 -0.44 3.88
N LEU A 55 -22.79 -0.32 4.34
CA LEU A 55 -21.94 0.85 4.09
C LEU A 55 -21.42 0.85 2.64
N PHE A 56 -21.09 -0.32 2.12
CA PHE A 56 -20.54 -0.50 0.77
C PHE A 56 -21.54 -1.21 -0.14
N LEU A 57 -22.73 -0.61 -0.27
CA LEU A 57 -23.91 -1.23 -0.89
C LEU A 57 -23.66 -1.71 -2.33
N HIS A 58 -22.93 -0.93 -3.13
CA HIS A 58 -22.72 -1.19 -4.56
C HIS A 58 -21.32 -1.75 -4.90
N LYS A 59 -20.47 -2.09 -3.92
CA LYS A 59 -19.08 -2.53 -4.18
C LYS A 59 -18.97 -3.78 -5.07
N ASP A 60 -20.01 -4.62 -5.07
CA ASP A 60 -20.08 -5.86 -5.84
C ASP A 60 -21.07 -5.77 -7.02
N ASP A 61 -21.49 -4.55 -7.39
CA ASP A 61 -22.28 -4.31 -8.59
C ASP A 61 -21.50 -4.72 -9.85
N ALA A 62 -22.20 -5.13 -10.90
CA ALA A 62 -21.57 -5.54 -12.16
C ALA A 62 -20.78 -4.40 -12.84
N ALA A 63 -21.14 -3.15 -12.58
CA ALA A 63 -20.43 -1.98 -13.06
C ALA A 63 -19.08 -1.75 -12.35
N CYS A 64 -18.86 -2.37 -11.19
CA CYS A 64 -17.64 -2.18 -10.40
C CYS A 64 -16.54 -3.19 -10.78
N PRO A 65 -15.38 -2.74 -11.31
CA PRO A 65 -14.29 -3.64 -11.66
C PRO A 65 -13.67 -4.38 -10.46
N ALA A 66 -13.86 -3.86 -9.25
CA ALA A 66 -13.40 -4.51 -8.02
C ALA A 66 -14.39 -5.53 -7.44
N LYS A 67 -15.49 -5.85 -8.12
CA LYS A 67 -16.49 -6.83 -7.66
C LYS A 67 -15.83 -8.12 -7.17
N GLY A 68 -16.19 -8.52 -5.95
CA GLY A 68 -15.70 -9.72 -5.26
C GLY A 68 -14.32 -9.56 -4.60
N PHE A 69 -13.62 -8.44 -4.77
CA PHE A 69 -12.31 -8.19 -4.18
C PHE A 69 -12.40 -7.81 -2.70
N TYR A 70 -13.30 -6.88 -2.35
CA TYR A 70 -13.47 -6.34 -1.01
C TYR A 70 -14.50 -7.11 -0.18
N ASN A 71 -14.16 -8.34 0.18
CA ASN A 71 -15.01 -9.16 1.05
C ASN A 71 -14.76 -8.85 2.54
N TYR A 72 -15.76 -9.13 3.39
CA TYR A 72 -15.70 -8.82 4.82
C TYR A 72 -14.62 -9.64 5.55
N SER A 73 -14.36 -10.89 5.15
CA SER A 73 -13.35 -11.73 5.79
C SER A 73 -11.93 -11.20 5.57
N SER A 74 -11.64 -10.68 4.37
CA SER A 74 -10.39 -9.97 4.06
C SER A 74 -10.23 -8.71 4.89
N PHE A 75 -11.30 -7.93 5.09
CA PHE A 75 -11.28 -6.76 5.99
C PHE A 75 -10.89 -7.20 7.42
N ILE A 76 -11.58 -8.19 7.99
CA ILE A 76 -11.27 -8.69 9.33
C ILE A 76 -9.84 -9.25 9.40
N GLN A 77 -9.39 -9.99 8.39
CA GLN A 77 -8.03 -10.53 8.35
C GLN A 77 -6.97 -9.42 8.32
N ALA A 78 -7.17 -8.38 7.52
CA ALA A 78 -6.28 -7.23 7.46
C ALA A 78 -6.17 -6.52 8.81
N THR A 79 -7.29 -6.32 9.52
CA THR A 79 -7.27 -5.64 10.82
C THR A 79 -6.49 -6.39 11.91
N LYS A 80 -6.27 -7.70 11.77
CA LYS A 80 -5.42 -8.47 12.70
C LYS A 80 -3.95 -8.06 12.62
N CYS A 81 -3.52 -7.46 11.51
CA CYS A 81 -2.16 -6.93 11.34
C CYS A 81 -1.99 -5.55 11.98
N PHE A 82 -3.09 -4.91 12.41
CA PHE A 82 -3.10 -3.55 12.98
C PHE A 82 -3.95 -3.52 14.27
N PRO A 83 -3.46 -4.12 15.37
CA PRO A 83 -4.27 -4.36 16.58
C PRO A 83 -4.78 -3.10 17.30
N GLN A 84 -4.24 -1.92 16.98
CA GLN A 84 -4.69 -0.63 17.51
C GLN A 84 -5.86 -0.03 16.69
N PHE A 85 -6.03 -0.43 15.43
CA PHE A 85 -7.06 0.09 14.53
C PHE A 85 -8.46 -0.31 15.02
N GLY A 86 -9.32 0.68 15.25
CA GLY A 86 -10.66 0.48 15.79
C GLY A 86 -10.67 0.01 17.26
N ASN A 87 -9.51 0.05 17.93
CA ASN A 87 -9.34 -0.46 19.30
C ASN A 87 -8.66 0.54 20.25
N THR A 88 -8.41 1.77 19.79
CA THR A 88 -7.76 2.83 20.60
C THR A 88 -8.80 3.83 21.13
N GLY A 89 -8.68 4.20 22.41
CA GLY A 89 -9.59 5.17 23.05
C GLY A 89 -10.97 4.61 23.38
N ASP A 90 -11.91 5.53 23.61
CA ASP A 90 -13.31 5.21 23.92
C ASP A 90 -14.09 4.73 22.68
N MET A 91 -15.32 4.24 22.88
CA MET A 91 -16.16 3.70 21.78
C MET A 91 -16.41 4.75 20.68
N THR A 92 -16.55 6.02 21.05
CA THR A 92 -16.74 7.12 20.10
C THR A 92 -15.52 7.32 19.22
N THR A 93 -14.33 7.31 19.81
CA THR A 93 -13.04 7.46 19.11
C THR A 93 -12.83 6.32 18.13
N ARG A 94 -13.05 5.07 18.57
CA ARG A 94 -12.96 3.88 17.70
C ARG A 94 -13.90 3.95 16.50
N LYS A 95 -15.16 4.33 16.72
CA LYS A 95 -16.13 4.50 15.63
C LYS A 95 -15.73 5.62 14.67
N ARG A 96 -15.17 6.73 15.18
CA ARG A 96 -14.67 7.83 14.35
C ARG A 96 -13.48 7.43 13.50
N GLU A 97 -12.51 6.71 14.05
CA GLU A 97 -11.37 6.17 13.31
C GLU A 97 -11.84 5.29 12.14
N ILE A 98 -12.73 4.33 12.44
CA ILE A 98 -13.30 3.43 11.44
C ILE A 98 -14.07 4.21 10.36
N ALA A 99 -14.92 5.17 10.76
CA ALA A 99 -15.67 5.99 9.82
C ALA A 99 -14.76 6.84 8.93
N ALA A 100 -13.71 7.44 9.50
CA ALA A 100 -12.73 8.22 8.74
C ALA A 100 -11.97 7.36 7.74
N PHE A 101 -11.52 6.17 8.17
CA PHE A 101 -10.88 5.20 7.29
C PHE A 101 -11.80 4.78 6.14
N PHE A 102 -13.05 4.38 6.44
CA PHE A 102 -14.03 4.00 5.43
C PHE A 102 -14.37 5.15 4.48
N ALA A 103 -14.50 6.38 4.98
CA ALA A 103 -14.74 7.54 4.13
C ALA A 103 -13.59 7.77 3.15
N GLN A 104 -12.34 7.76 3.62
CA GLN A 104 -11.18 7.96 2.77
C GLN A 104 -11.06 6.87 1.71
N ILE A 105 -11.05 5.59 2.09
CA ILE A 105 -10.96 4.52 1.09
C ILE A 105 -12.15 4.54 0.13
N SER A 106 -13.34 4.94 0.58
CA SER A 106 -14.51 5.07 -0.30
C SER A 106 -14.30 6.15 -1.33
N HIS A 107 -13.80 7.32 -0.92
CA HIS A 107 -13.51 8.43 -1.82
C HIS A 107 -12.48 8.03 -2.86
N GLU A 108 -11.35 7.47 -2.42
CA GLU A 108 -10.27 7.05 -3.30
C GLU A 108 -10.74 5.99 -4.31
N THR A 109 -11.71 5.15 -3.97
CA THR A 109 -12.14 4.02 -4.82
C THR A 109 -13.58 4.15 -5.33
N THR A 110 -14.14 5.36 -5.29
CA THR A 110 -15.56 5.57 -5.60
C THR A 110 -15.88 5.31 -7.07
N GLY A 111 -17.00 4.64 -7.31
CA GLY A 111 -17.67 4.60 -8.60
C GLY A 111 -18.87 5.53 -8.70
N GLY A 112 -19.12 6.35 -7.67
CA GLY A 112 -20.32 7.16 -7.55
C GLY A 112 -20.31 8.40 -8.44
N TRP A 113 -21.49 8.78 -8.91
CA TRP A 113 -21.75 10.03 -9.63
C TRP A 113 -22.97 10.74 -9.01
N ALA A 114 -23.22 11.99 -9.42
CA ALA A 114 -24.23 12.85 -8.77
C ALA A 114 -25.65 12.25 -8.68
N THR A 115 -26.03 11.40 -9.62
CA THR A 115 -27.35 10.74 -9.71
C THR A 115 -27.27 9.22 -9.59
N ALA A 116 -26.21 8.69 -8.97
CA ALA A 116 -26.06 7.26 -8.79
C ALA A 116 -27.20 6.66 -7.95
N PRO A 117 -27.65 5.42 -8.23
CA PRO A 117 -28.58 4.70 -7.37
C PRO A 117 -28.12 4.74 -5.91
N ASP A 118 -29.04 5.06 -4.99
CA ASP A 118 -28.78 5.24 -3.55
C ASP A 118 -27.80 6.36 -3.18
N GLY A 119 -27.47 7.23 -4.15
CA GLY A 119 -26.59 8.38 -3.99
C GLY A 119 -25.11 8.07 -4.19
N PRO A 120 -24.26 9.09 -4.42
CA PRO A 120 -22.85 8.91 -4.76
C PRO A 120 -22.03 8.21 -3.68
N TYR A 121 -22.45 8.31 -2.41
CA TYR A 121 -21.69 7.78 -1.27
C TYR A 121 -21.95 6.28 -1.00
N ALA A 122 -22.87 5.65 -1.73
CA ALA A 122 -23.12 4.21 -1.67
C ALA A 122 -22.16 3.37 -2.55
N TRP A 123 -21.28 4.04 -3.30
CA TRP A 123 -20.43 3.47 -4.36
C TRP A 123 -18.93 3.43 -4.02
N GLY A 124 -18.58 3.48 -2.74
CA GLY A 124 -17.21 3.24 -2.30
C GLY A 124 -16.75 1.80 -2.59
N LEU A 125 -15.44 1.58 -2.74
CA LEU A 125 -14.82 0.29 -3.04
C LEU A 125 -15.18 -0.30 -4.42
N CYS A 126 -15.58 0.55 -5.37
CA CYS A 126 -15.91 0.12 -6.74
C CYS A 126 -14.65 -0.19 -7.57
N PHE A 127 -13.55 0.52 -7.30
CA PHE A 127 -12.23 0.30 -7.92
C PHE A 127 -11.19 -0.20 -6.90
N LYS A 128 -10.10 -0.79 -7.40
CA LYS A 128 -8.98 -1.24 -6.53
C LYS A 128 -7.95 -0.16 -6.23
N GLU A 129 -8.07 0.95 -6.93
CA GLU A 129 -7.07 2.01 -7.05
C GLU A 129 -7.79 3.33 -7.37
N GLU A 130 -7.16 4.44 -7.01
CA GLU A 130 -7.66 5.79 -7.28
C GLU A 130 -7.68 6.07 -8.77
N LYS A 131 -8.86 6.29 -9.36
CA LYS A 131 -8.97 6.64 -10.77
C LYS A 131 -8.81 8.15 -10.98
N PRO A 132 -8.05 8.59 -12.00
CA PRO A 132 -7.52 7.83 -13.14
C PRO A 132 -6.14 7.17 -12.93
N LYS A 133 -5.53 7.30 -11.75
CA LYS A 133 -4.18 6.80 -11.49
C LYS A 133 -4.14 5.25 -11.54
N PRO A 134 -3.08 4.64 -12.12
CA PRO A 134 -2.84 3.22 -11.96
C PRO A 134 -2.21 2.94 -10.59
N SER A 135 -2.22 1.68 -10.16
CA SER A 135 -1.52 1.27 -8.94
C SER A 135 -0.02 1.34 -9.15
N CYS A 136 0.71 1.86 -8.14
CA CYS A 136 2.18 1.86 -8.16
C CYS A 136 2.73 0.44 -8.35
N HIS A 137 2.04 -0.55 -7.79
CA HIS A 137 2.40 -1.94 -7.94
C HIS A 137 2.35 -2.38 -9.40
N ASP A 138 1.26 -2.14 -10.14
CA ASP A 138 1.14 -2.54 -11.53
C ASP A 138 2.16 -1.85 -12.44
N VAL A 139 2.52 -0.61 -12.13
CA VAL A 139 3.63 0.09 -12.81
C VAL A 139 4.93 -0.67 -12.60
N MET A 140 5.29 -0.96 -11.35
CA MET A 140 6.60 -1.57 -11.02
C MET A 140 6.70 -3.05 -11.40
N VAL A 141 5.59 -3.78 -11.50
CA VAL A 141 5.60 -5.19 -11.94
C VAL A 141 5.30 -5.36 -13.44
N GLY A 142 5.27 -4.28 -14.21
CA GLY A 142 5.09 -4.33 -15.67
C GLY A 142 3.68 -4.74 -16.13
N ARG A 143 2.66 -4.54 -15.30
CA ARG A 143 1.24 -4.78 -15.64
C ARG A 143 0.50 -3.52 -16.06
N TYR A 144 1.09 -2.35 -15.85
CA TYR A 144 0.54 -1.09 -16.30
C TYR A 144 0.55 -0.99 -17.84
N HIS A 145 -0.63 -0.70 -18.41
CA HIS A 145 -0.81 -0.45 -19.83
C HIS A 145 -1.21 1.03 -20.00
N PRO A 146 -0.34 1.89 -20.56
CA PRO A 146 -0.63 3.30 -20.74
C PRO A 146 -1.87 3.52 -21.61
N THR A 147 -2.78 4.37 -21.15
CA THR A 147 -3.90 4.83 -21.97
C THR A 147 -3.42 5.84 -23.02
N ALA A 148 -4.26 6.16 -24.02
CA ALA A 148 -3.95 7.22 -24.97
C ALA A 148 -3.70 8.57 -24.29
N ALA A 149 -4.40 8.86 -23.19
CA ALA A 149 -4.19 10.06 -22.38
C ALA A 149 -2.83 10.03 -21.65
N ASP A 150 -2.41 8.86 -21.16
CA ASP A 150 -1.10 8.71 -20.53
C ASP A 150 0.04 8.92 -21.52
N ILE A 151 -0.09 8.35 -22.72
CA ILE A 151 0.88 8.53 -23.80
C ILE A 151 0.99 10.02 -24.17
N ALA A 152 -0.15 10.72 -24.33
CA ALA A 152 -0.17 12.15 -24.62
C ALA A 152 0.43 13.00 -23.49
N ALA A 153 0.28 12.56 -22.24
CA ALA A 153 0.84 13.17 -21.03
C ALA A 153 2.31 12.80 -20.77
N ASN A 154 2.94 12.03 -21.67
CA ASN A 154 4.29 11.48 -21.52
C ASN A 154 4.48 10.62 -20.25
N ARG A 155 3.39 10.04 -19.73
CA ARG A 155 3.42 9.14 -18.57
C ARG A 155 3.90 7.76 -19.00
N THR A 156 5.17 7.47 -18.73
CA THR A 156 5.84 6.23 -19.12
C THR A 156 6.04 5.31 -17.93
N ALA A 157 5.96 4.00 -18.15
CA ALA A 157 6.13 3.01 -17.08
C ALA A 157 7.55 3.11 -16.47
N GLY A 158 7.62 3.23 -15.15
CA GLY A 158 8.87 3.34 -14.40
C GLY A 158 8.68 4.04 -13.06
N PHE A 159 9.77 4.19 -12.31
CA PHE A 159 9.73 4.80 -10.97
C PHE A 159 9.27 6.27 -10.99
N GLY A 160 9.51 6.99 -12.10
CA GLY A 160 8.99 8.34 -12.28
C GLY A 160 7.46 8.40 -12.27
N LEU A 161 6.79 7.43 -12.90
CA LEU A 161 5.33 7.36 -12.86
C LEU A 161 4.81 7.02 -11.45
N VAL A 162 5.56 6.24 -10.67
CA VAL A 162 5.24 6.01 -9.24
C VAL A 162 5.30 7.32 -8.45
N THR A 163 6.31 8.17 -8.66
CA THR A 163 6.36 9.51 -8.07
C THR A 163 5.15 10.35 -8.50
N ASN A 164 4.77 10.29 -9.78
CA ASN A 164 3.62 11.00 -10.32
C ASN A 164 2.29 10.56 -9.68
N ILE A 165 2.10 9.26 -9.46
CA ILE A 165 0.92 8.71 -8.76
C ILE A 165 0.85 9.22 -7.31
N ILE A 166 1.99 9.25 -6.61
CA ILE A 166 2.04 9.59 -5.18
C ILE A 166 1.85 11.09 -4.96
N ASN A 167 2.53 11.95 -5.73
CA ASN A 167 2.52 13.39 -5.49
C ASN A 167 2.84 14.23 -6.75
N GLY A 168 2.38 13.79 -7.91
CA GLY A 168 2.75 14.38 -9.20
C GLY A 168 2.44 15.88 -9.31
N GLY A 169 1.33 16.34 -8.74
CA GLY A 169 0.93 17.75 -8.79
C GLY A 169 1.92 18.73 -8.15
N LEU A 170 2.83 18.24 -7.30
CA LEU A 170 3.88 19.04 -6.67
C LEU A 170 5.29 18.74 -7.18
N GLU A 171 5.51 17.56 -7.78
CA GLU A 171 6.86 17.03 -8.03
C GLU A 171 7.16 16.73 -9.51
N CYS A 172 6.13 16.62 -10.35
CA CYS A 172 6.26 16.20 -11.75
C CYS A 172 5.91 17.32 -12.74
N GLY A 173 6.44 17.23 -13.95
CA GLY A 173 6.40 18.33 -14.92
C GLY A 173 7.34 19.49 -14.56
N ILE A 174 8.25 19.26 -13.61
CA ILE A 174 9.20 20.24 -13.08
C ILE A 174 10.61 19.67 -13.26
N PRO A 175 11.44 20.26 -14.14
CA PRO A 175 12.85 19.86 -14.27
C PRO A 175 13.62 20.01 -12.97
N ASP A 176 14.48 19.04 -12.67
CA ASP A 176 15.39 19.03 -11.51
C ASP A 176 14.69 19.26 -10.15
N ASN A 177 13.47 18.75 -10.00
CA ASN A 177 12.73 18.84 -8.74
C ASN A 177 13.47 18.07 -7.62
N ALA A 178 13.83 18.78 -6.55
CA ALA A 178 14.62 18.22 -5.45
C ALA A 178 13.92 17.05 -4.72
N GLN A 179 12.59 17.10 -4.56
CA GLN A 179 11.83 16.01 -3.92
C GLN A 179 11.80 14.76 -4.79
N SER A 180 11.55 14.91 -6.09
CA SER A 180 11.60 13.81 -7.06
C SER A 180 13.01 13.19 -7.12
N ASN A 181 14.06 14.02 -7.14
CA ASN A 181 15.45 13.58 -7.09
C ASN A 181 15.79 12.82 -5.80
N ASP A 182 15.28 13.25 -4.64
CA ASP A 182 15.46 12.54 -3.36
C ASP A 182 14.83 11.15 -3.39
N ARG A 183 13.60 11.02 -3.93
CA ARG A 183 12.94 9.71 -4.14
C ARG A 183 13.78 8.79 -5.02
N ILE A 184 14.32 9.31 -6.12
CA ILE A 184 15.19 8.56 -7.03
C ILE A 184 16.47 8.10 -6.31
N GLY A 185 17.05 8.96 -5.47
CA GLY A 185 18.22 8.65 -4.66
C GLY A 185 17.98 7.45 -3.73
N TYR A 186 16.86 7.46 -3.00
CA TYR A 186 16.47 6.32 -2.16
C TYR A 186 16.23 5.04 -2.98
N TYR A 187 15.51 5.13 -4.09
CA TYR A 187 15.25 3.96 -4.94
C TYR A 187 16.53 3.33 -5.48
N LYS A 188 17.47 4.15 -6.00
CA LYS A 188 18.78 3.67 -6.46
C LYS A 188 19.56 2.97 -5.35
N LYS A 189 19.62 3.58 -4.16
CA LYS A 189 20.29 2.99 -2.99
C LYS A 189 19.71 1.62 -2.64
N TYR A 190 18.39 1.50 -2.60
CA TYR A 190 17.73 0.23 -2.24
C TYR A 190 17.84 -0.82 -3.34
N ALA A 191 17.68 -0.45 -4.60
CA ALA A 191 17.88 -1.34 -5.73
C ALA A 191 19.31 -1.93 -5.74
N GLN A 192 20.31 -1.10 -5.43
CA GLN A 192 21.69 -1.56 -5.27
C GLN A 192 21.84 -2.58 -4.13
N ILE A 193 21.24 -2.34 -2.97
CA ILE A 193 21.27 -3.27 -1.82
C ILE A 193 20.61 -4.60 -2.18
N PHE A 194 19.52 -4.57 -2.94
CA PHE A 194 18.82 -5.77 -3.39
C PHE A 194 19.46 -6.43 -4.62
N GLY A 195 20.48 -5.82 -5.23
CA GLY A 195 21.15 -6.35 -6.42
C GLY A 195 20.26 -6.38 -7.67
N VAL A 196 19.34 -5.41 -7.80
CA VAL A 196 18.41 -5.32 -8.93
C VAL A 196 18.65 -4.06 -9.76
N ASP A 197 18.34 -4.14 -11.05
CA ASP A 197 18.35 -2.97 -11.94
C ASP A 197 17.20 -2.01 -11.58
N VAL A 198 17.44 -0.71 -11.74
CA VAL A 198 16.45 0.33 -11.42
C VAL A 198 15.41 0.51 -12.53
N GLY A 199 15.69 0.02 -13.73
CA GLY A 199 14.85 0.20 -14.92
C GLY A 199 14.97 1.59 -15.54
N SER A 200 14.22 1.80 -16.61
CA SER A 200 14.08 3.08 -17.31
C SER A 200 13.09 4.02 -16.61
N ASN A 201 13.03 5.28 -17.07
CA ASN A 201 12.04 6.28 -16.67
C ASN A 201 11.98 6.52 -15.15
N LEU A 202 13.14 6.82 -14.56
CA LEU A 202 13.28 7.02 -13.11
C LEU A 202 12.68 8.35 -12.64
N ASP A 203 12.66 9.36 -13.50
CA ASP A 203 12.14 10.69 -13.20
C ASP A 203 10.77 10.94 -13.83
N CYS A 204 10.11 11.98 -13.33
CA CYS A 204 8.86 12.49 -13.88
C CYS A 204 8.96 13.95 -14.35
N ALA A 205 10.16 14.44 -14.64
CA ALA A 205 10.40 15.85 -14.96
C ALA A 205 9.61 16.31 -16.20
N ASN A 206 9.42 15.41 -17.16
CA ASN A 206 8.72 15.67 -18.41
C ASN A 206 7.34 15.00 -18.47
N GLN A 207 6.83 14.46 -17.36
CA GLN A 207 5.50 13.87 -17.31
C GLN A 207 4.48 14.92 -16.86
N GLN A 208 3.35 15.01 -17.53
CA GLN A 208 2.22 15.77 -16.98
C GLN A 208 1.66 15.02 -15.76
N HIS A 209 1.40 15.77 -14.69
CA HIS A 209 0.84 15.19 -13.46
C HIS A 209 -0.57 14.64 -13.70
N TYR A 210 -0.96 13.66 -12.88
CA TYR A 210 -2.35 13.22 -12.76
C TYR A 210 -3.22 14.28 -12.08
#